data_AF-A0A6J1WNM6-F1
#
_entry.id   AF-A0A6J1WNM6-F1
#
_cell.length_a   1.000
_cell.length_b   1.000
_cell.length_c   1.000
_cell.angle_alpha   90.00
_cell.angle_beta   90.00
_cell.angle_gamma   90.00
#
_symmetry.space_group_name_H-M   'P 1'
#
loop_
_entity.id
_entity.type
_entity.pdbx_description
1 polymer ?
#
loop_
_entity_poly.entity_id
_entity_poly.type
_entity_poly.pdbx_seq_one_letter_code
_entity_poly.pdbx_strand_id
1 'polypeptide(L)'
;LQEGEEFTVVPNSEIVVSRTAFKDNSSYYNLNGRRVQFKEVAKMLRSHGIDLDHNRFLILQGEVEQIAMMKPKAQTEHESGMLEYLEDIIGTSRYKEPIEKLSVKVEEYTEMRKEKLNRVRLVEQEKQKLEQPMREAVEQMNLTNTALRTRNMLLQKYIHETNKIIETKEKEMEESKEKLSQIDEKLNKLKEELQEKTAILKNGTQKYDKLRKEKEEIAEKLQGCKKKMVSVVADTTQSNKKKKNLEQLLEQEKGKLIDLELIPDKNNREIHECEKLLVKHKESKKQAEEELQTVMAGVRSKTQGLQETKDKLQAKLMDLKKIVDEANKEYKLTDSELKIYLSTEQKEAEKLEKMKEAYEKATKDLQEKKA
;
A
#
# COMPACT_ATOMS: atom_id res chain seq x y z
N LEU A 1 -113.50 -89.47 43.26
CA LEU A 1 -113.63 -88.21 42.51
C LEU A 1 -114.93 -87.58 42.97
N GLN A 2 -114.83 -86.58 43.84
CA GLN A 2 -115.97 -85.80 44.31
C GLN A 2 -116.63 -85.07 43.14
N GLU A 3 -117.96 -85.05 43.15
CA GLU A 3 -118.81 -84.30 42.21
C GLU A 3 -118.41 -82.81 42.21
N GLY A 4 -118.48 -82.20 41.02
CA GLY A 4 -117.81 -80.95 40.67
C GLY A 4 -118.07 -79.77 41.60
N GLU A 5 -117.04 -78.94 41.75
CA GLU A 5 -117.14 -77.62 42.37
C GLU A 5 -118.21 -76.80 41.64
N GLU A 6 -119.34 -76.52 42.29
CA GLU A 6 -120.32 -75.56 41.82
C GLU A 6 -119.67 -74.16 41.84
N PHE A 7 -119.27 -73.68 40.67
CA PHE A 7 -118.79 -72.32 40.50
C PHE A 7 -119.98 -71.37 40.36
N THR A 8 -119.96 -70.26 41.11
CA THR A 8 -120.93 -69.18 40.90
C THR A 8 -120.55 -68.37 39.67
N VAL A 9 -121.29 -68.53 38.57
CA VAL A 9 -121.10 -67.72 37.35
C VAL A 9 -121.47 -66.27 37.65
N VAL A 10 -120.52 -65.36 37.48
CA VAL A 10 -120.78 -63.92 37.60
C VAL A 10 -121.56 -63.47 36.34
N PRO A 11 -122.66 -62.71 36.48
CA PRO A 11 -123.40 -62.21 35.32
C PRO A 11 -122.48 -61.42 34.37
N ASN A 12 -122.58 -61.72 33.06
CA ASN A 12 -121.75 -61.14 31.97
C ASN A 12 -120.24 -61.50 31.99
N SER A 13 -119.80 -62.52 32.74
CA SER A 13 -118.40 -62.95 32.74
C SER A 13 -118.09 -64.15 31.84
N GLU A 14 -119.08 -64.70 31.15
CA GLU A 14 -118.90 -65.87 30.29
C GLU A 14 -118.20 -65.49 28.97
N ILE A 15 -117.13 -66.22 28.65
CA ILE A 15 -116.39 -66.05 27.40
C ILE A 15 -116.50 -67.36 26.61
N VAL A 16 -117.10 -67.29 25.43
CA VAL A 16 -117.30 -68.44 24.54
C VAL A 16 -116.28 -68.37 23.40
N VAL A 17 -115.36 -69.32 23.39
CA VAL A 17 -114.40 -69.54 22.29
C VAL A 17 -114.85 -70.78 21.51
N SER A 18 -115.16 -70.63 20.23
CA SER A 18 -115.53 -71.76 19.37
C SER A 18 -114.62 -71.83 18.16
N ARG A 19 -114.15 -73.03 17.80
CA ARG A 19 -113.42 -73.29 16.56
C ARG A 19 -114.29 -74.12 15.63
N THR A 20 -114.50 -73.65 14.41
CA THR A 20 -115.21 -74.40 13.38
C THR A 20 -114.21 -74.83 12.32
N ALA A 21 -114.10 -76.15 12.10
CA ALA A 21 -113.29 -76.74 11.06
C ALA A 21 -114.20 -77.28 9.96
N PHE A 22 -113.88 -76.93 8.71
CA PHE A 22 -114.62 -77.35 7.53
C PHE A 22 -113.92 -78.53 6.85
N LYS A 23 -114.67 -79.28 6.02
CA LYS A 23 -114.16 -80.44 5.27
C LYS A 23 -113.12 -80.06 4.21
N ASP A 24 -113.00 -78.78 3.89
CA ASP A 24 -111.98 -78.22 2.98
C ASP A 24 -110.64 -77.92 3.69
N ASN A 25 -110.42 -78.45 4.90
CA ASN A 25 -109.28 -78.19 5.79
C ASN A 25 -109.14 -76.72 6.24
N SER A 26 -110.11 -75.85 5.93
CA SER A 26 -110.14 -74.50 6.49
C SER A 26 -110.71 -74.53 7.90
N SER A 27 -110.21 -73.66 8.77
CA SER A 27 -110.80 -73.47 10.09
C SER A 27 -110.79 -72.00 10.47
N TYR A 28 -111.74 -71.59 11.30
CA TYR A 28 -111.80 -70.25 11.85
C TYR A 28 -112.21 -70.29 13.31
N TYR A 29 -111.83 -69.24 14.03
CA TYR A 29 -112.16 -69.05 15.44
C TYR A 29 -113.26 -68.00 15.57
N ASN A 30 -114.19 -68.23 16.48
CA ASN A 30 -115.12 -67.21 16.94
C ASN A 30 -114.91 -66.95 18.43
N LEU A 31 -114.96 -65.67 18.79
CA LEU A 31 -114.98 -65.19 20.16
C LEU A 31 -116.32 -64.51 20.40
N ASN A 32 -117.14 -65.05 21.32
CA ASN A 32 -118.48 -64.56 21.62
C ASN A 32 -119.34 -64.36 20.34
N GLY A 33 -119.26 -65.31 19.41
CA GLY A 33 -119.98 -65.29 18.13
C GLY A 33 -119.37 -64.42 17.02
N ARG A 34 -118.27 -63.69 17.28
CA ARG A 34 -117.56 -62.88 16.26
C ARG A 34 -116.37 -63.64 15.69
N ARG A 35 -116.25 -63.69 14.37
CA ARG A 35 -115.11 -64.30 13.68
C ARG A 35 -113.83 -63.48 13.91
N VAL A 36 -112.81 -64.14 14.46
CA VAL A 36 -111.52 -63.53 14.85
C VAL A 36 -110.35 -64.38 14.39
N GLN A 37 -109.16 -63.78 14.33
CA GLN A 37 -107.92 -64.52 14.07
C GLN A 37 -107.42 -65.20 15.35
N PHE A 38 -106.64 -66.28 15.20
CA PHE A 38 -106.03 -66.99 16.34
C PHE A 38 -105.22 -66.05 17.25
N LYS A 39 -104.50 -65.07 16.69
CA LYS A 39 -103.73 -64.08 17.46
C LYS A 39 -104.58 -63.28 18.44
N GLU A 40 -105.82 -62.97 18.08
CA GLU A 40 -106.74 -62.21 18.95
C GLU A 40 -107.29 -63.09 20.08
N VAL A 41 -107.61 -64.35 19.76
CA VAL A 41 -107.98 -65.36 20.77
C VAL A 41 -106.82 -65.59 21.75
N ALA A 42 -105.60 -65.78 21.24
CA ALA A 42 -104.40 -65.97 22.04
C ALA A 42 -104.08 -64.75 22.93
N LYS A 43 -104.25 -63.52 22.41
CA LYS A 43 -104.09 -62.29 23.21
C LYS A 43 -105.14 -62.16 24.31
N MET A 44 -106.40 -62.51 24.01
CA MET A 44 -107.48 -62.52 25.00
C MET A 44 -107.20 -63.55 26.11
N LEU A 45 -106.83 -64.78 25.75
CA LEU A 45 -106.48 -65.82 26.71
C LEU A 45 -105.25 -65.44 27.55
N ARG A 46 -104.24 -64.81 26.94
CA ARG A 46 -103.06 -64.28 27.65
C ARG A 46 -103.43 -63.22 28.68
N SER A 47 -104.40 -62.36 28.38
CA SER A 47 -104.89 -61.37 29.35
C SER A 47 -105.57 -61.99 30.57
N HIS A 48 -106.04 -63.23 30.45
CA HIS A 48 -106.60 -64.04 31.55
C HIS A 48 -105.59 -65.06 32.11
N GLY A 49 -104.30 -64.93 31.77
CA GLY A 49 -103.23 -65.78 32.30
C GLY A 49 -103.06 -67.13 31.60
N ILE A 50 -103.74 -67.37 30.47
CA ILE A 50 -103.61 -68.61 29.68
C ILE A 50 -102.71 -68.32 28.47
N ASP A 51 -101.48 -68.85 28.48
CA ASP A 51 -100.56 -68.74 27.35
C ASP A 51 -100.69 -69.93 26.39
N LEU A 52 -100.94 -69.62 25.11
CA LEU A 52 -101.04 -70.60 24.03
C LEU A 52 -99.77 -70.68 23.16
N ASP A 53 -98.75 -69.83 23.40
CA ASP A 53 -97.55 -69.81 22.55
C ASP A 53 -96.65 -71.03 22.84
N HIS A 54 -96.54 -71.43 24.10
CA HIS A 54 -95.69 -72.56 24.53
C HIS A 54 -96.50 -73.75 25.07
N ASN A 55 -97.84 -73.71 24.99
CA ASN A 55 -98.77 -74.77 25.41
C ASN A 55 -98.52 -75.36 26.82
N ARG A 56 -97.97 -74.56 27.75
CA ARG A 56 -97.49 -75.05 29.07
C ARG A 56 -98.58 -75.44 30.07
N PHE A 57 -99.84 -75.19 29.74
CA PHE A 57 -101.00 -75.62 30.53
C PHE A 57 -101.46 -77.03 30.15
N LEU A 58 -101.00 -77.57 29.02
CA LEU A 58 -101.23 -78.95 28.62
C LEU A 58 -100.11 -79.82 29.20
N ILE A 59 -100.49 -80.91 29.86
CA ILE A 59 -99.56 -81.94 30.31
C ILE A 59 -100.00 -83.23 29.64
N LEU A 60 -99.34 -83.56 28.54
CA LEU A 60 -99.59 -84.80 27.81
C LEU A 60 -98.71 -85.92 28.36
N GLN A 61 -99.20 -87.17 28.28
CA GLN A 61 -98.49 -88.34 28.82
C GLN A 61 -97.06 -88.50 28.26
N GLY A 62 -96.82 -88.09 27.00
CA GLY A 62 -95.49 -88.13 26.39
C GLY A 62 -94.57 -86.96 26.75
N GLU A 63 -95.10 -85.82 27.21
CA GLU A 63 -94.28 -84.63 27.55
C GLU A 63 -93.51 -84.85 28.85
N VAL A 64 -94.10 -85.59 29.80
CA VAL A 64 -93.42 -85.94 31.06
C VAL A 64 -92.17 -86.78 30.81
N GLU A 65 -92.25 -87.74 29.87
CA GLU A 65 -91.09 -88.56 29.46
C GLU A 65 -90.04 -87.71 28.71
N GLN A 66 -90.48 -86.79 27.85
CA GLN A 66 -89.57 -85.88 27.15
C GLN A 66 -88.81 -84.97 28.12
N ILE A 67 -89.49 -84.39 29.11
CA ILE A 67 -88.86 -83.54 30.14
C ILE A 67 -87.88 -84.36 30.98
N ALA A 68 -88.21 -85.60 31.35
CA ALA A 68 -87.29 -86.48 32.09
C ALA A 68 -86.04 -86.87 31.27
N MET A 69 -86.15 -86.92 29.94
CA MET A 69 -85.04 -87.21 29.03
C MET A 69 -84.31 -85.96 28.53
N MET A 70 -84.72 -84.75 28.93
CA MET A 70 -84.04 -83.52 28.53
C MET A 70 -82.63 -83.45 29.12
N LYS A 71 -81.66 -83.07 28.27
CA LYS A 71 -80.30 -82.80 28.70
C LYS A 71 -80.24 -81.47 29.47
N PRO A 72 -79.30 -81.26 30.41
CA PRO A 72 -79.17 -80.00 31.14
C PRO A 72 -79.00 -78.75 30.26
N LYS A 73 -78.36 -78.88 29.09
CA LYS A 73 -78.19 -77.84 28.08
C LYS A 73 -78.36 -78.44 26.69
N ALA A 74 -78.94 -77.67 25.77
CA ALA A 74 -78.98 -78.01 24.35
C ALA A 74 -77.58 -78.35 23.82
N GLN A 75 -77.44 -79.50 23.16
CA GLN A 75 -76.21 -79.86 22.46
C GLN A 75 -76.18 -79.34 21.02
N THR A 76 -77.36 -79.18 20.43
CA THR A 76 -77.55 -78.67 19.07
C THR A 76 -78.62 -77.58 19.10
N GLU A 77 -78.62 -76.68 18.12
CA GLU A 77 -79.59 -75.58 18.04
C GLU A 77 -81.04 -76.05 17.87
N HIS A 78 -81.24 -77.33 17.48
CA HIS A 78 -82.56 -77.92 17.26
C HIS A 78 -83.07 -78.75 18.44
N GLU A 79 -82.23 -79.05 19.43
CA GLU A 79 -82.63 -79.72 20.67
C GLU A 79 -82.84 -78.68 21.77
N SER A 80 -84.02 -78.63 22.40
CA SER A 80 -84.20 -77.82 23.62
C SER A 80 -83.69 -78.60 24.82
N GLY A 81 -82.67 -78.08 25.50
CA GLY A 81 -82.27 -78.57 26.82
C GLY A 81 -83.15 -78.00 27.93
N MET A 82 -82.89 -78.46 29.15
CA MET A 82 -83.57 -77.97 30.36
C MET A 82 -83.28 -76.49 30.62
N LEU A 83 -82.06 -76.01 30.33
CA LEU A 83 -81.72 -74.60 30.48
C LEU A 83 -82.51 -73.72 29.52
N GLU A 84 -82.55 -74.07 28.24
CA GLU A 84 -83.31 -73.34 27.22
C GLU A 84 -84.82 -73.37 27.55
N TYR A 85 -85.31 -74.51 28.03
CA TYR A 85 -86.69 -74.65 28.50
C TYR A 85 -87.00 -73.71 29.67
N LEU A 86 -86.10 -73.57 30.65
CA LEU A 86 -86.23 -72.61 31.74
C LEU A 86 -86.09 -71.16 31.27
N GLU A 87 -85.18 -70.87 30.35
CA GLU A 87 -85.01 -69.54 29.74
C GLU A 87 -86.28 -69.10 29.01
N ASP A 88 -86.98 -70.01 28.34
CA ASP A 88 -88.26 -69.73 27.71
C ASP A 88 -89.39 -69.58 28.74
N ILE A 89 -89.32 -70.23 29.91
CA ILE A 89 -90.28 -70.02 31.01
C ILE A 89 -90.14 -68.61 31.58
N ILE A 90 -88.89 -68.18 31.80
CA ILE A 90 -88.59 -66.86 32.36
C ILE A 90 -88.70 -65.77 31.28
N GLY A 91 -88.57 -66.12 30.00
CA GLY A 91 -88.57 -65.20 28.86
C GLY A 91 -87.23 -64.50 28.64
N THR A 92 -86.13 -65.07 29.12
CA THR A 92 -84.77 -64.53 28.95
C THR A 92 -84.14 -64.90 27.61
N SER A 93 -84.68 -65.87 26.89
CA SER A 93 -84.18 -66.30 25.57
C SER A 93 -84.09 -65.15 24.56
N ARG A 94 -84.99 -64.15 24.64
CA ARG A 94 -84.98 -62.95 23.79
C ARG A 94 -83.72 -62.09 23.91
N TYR A 95 -82.97 -62.18 25.01
CA TYR A 95 -81.79 -61.35 25.27
C TYR A 95 -80.49 -61.99 24.80
N LYS A 96 -80.48 -63.29 24.52
CA LYS A 96 -79.28 -64.04 24.17
C LYS A 96 -78.61 -63.50 22.90
N GLU A 97 -79.34 -63.42 21.78
CA GLU A 97 -78.75 -62.92 20.52
C GLU A 97 -78.34 -61.44 20.58
N PRO A 98 -79.14 -60.51 21.14
CA PRO A 98 -78.71 -59.12 21.25
C PRO A 98 -77.45 -58.96 22.10
N ILE A 99 -77.33 -59.70 23.22
CA ILE A 99 -76.13 -59.64 24.08
C ILE A 99 -74.91 -60.15 23.32
N GLU A 100 -75.02 -61.27 22.61
CA GLU A 100 -73.92 -61.84 21.83
C GLU A 100 -73.45 -60.88 20.72
N LYS A 101 -74.40 -60.30 19.96
CA LYS A 101 -74.10 -59.28 18.94
C LYS A 101 -73.43 -58.03 19.53
N LEU A 102 -73.84 -57.61 20.73
CA LEU A 102 -73.22 -56.48 21.42
C LEU A 102 -71.82 -56.84 21.96
N SER A 103 -71.61 -58.05 22.46
CA SER A 103 -70.31 -58.53 22.92
C SER A 103 -69.28 -58.47 21.81
N VAL A 104 -69.61 -58.98 20.62
CA VAL A 104 -68.74 -58.91 19.44
C VAL A 104 -68.39 -57.47 19.08
N LYS A 105 -69.37 -56.56 19.06
CA LYS A 105 -69.11 -55.14 18.78
C LYS A 105 -68.22 -54.48 19.83
N VAL A 106 -68.39 -54.82 21.11
CA VAL A 106 -67.53 -54.28 22.18
C VAL A 106 -66.09 -54.72 21.97
N GLU A 107 -65.86 -55.98 21.59
CA GLU A 107 -64.53 -56.50 21.28
C GLU A 107 -63.91 -55.77 20.08
N GLU A 108 -64.67 -55.60 18.98
CA GLU A 108 -64.24 -54.85 17.80
C GLU A 108 -63.84 -53.40 18.15
N TYR A 109 -64.67 -52.69 18.91
CA TYR A 109 -64.36 -51.33 19.35
C TYR A 109 -63.17 -51.26 20.30
N THR A 110 -62.98 -52.29 21.13
CA THR A 110 -61.86 -52.37 22.05
C THR A 110 -60.53 -52.54 21.30
N GLU A 111 -60.48 -53.42 20.30
CA GLU A 111 -59.29 -53.59 19.46
C GLU A 111 -58.99 -52.34 18.62
N MET A 112 -60.01 -51.72 18.00
CA MET A 112 -59.82 -50.45 17.27
C MET A 112 -59.29 -49.33 18.19
N ARG A 113 -59.80 -49.23 19.43
CA ARG A 113 -59.31 -48.26 20.41
C ARG A 113 -57.84 -48.52 20.76
N LYS A 114 -57.47 -49.78 20.96
CA LYS A 114 -56.10 -50.19 21.30
C LYS A 114 -55.12 -49.88 20.16
N GLU A 115 -55.50 -50.17 18.92
CA GLU A 115 -54.71 -49.81 17.74
C GLU A 115 -54.47 -48.29 17.66
N LYS A 116 -55.54 -47.49 17.76
CA LYS A 116 -55.44 -46.02 17.71
C LYS A 116 -54.61 -45.46 18.86
N LEU A 117 -54.77 -46.01 20.07
CA LEU A 117 -53.99 -45.59 21.23
C LEU A 117 -52.49 -45.88 21.04
N ASN A 118 -52.16 -47.06 20.51
CA ASN A 118 -50.77 -47.42 20.20
C ASN A 118 -50.16 -46.47 19.16
N ARG A 119 -50.92 -46.11 18.12
CA ARG A 119 -50.49 -45.14 17.12
C ARG A 119 -50.23 -43.76 17.72
N VAL A 120 -51.12 -43.28 18.59
CA VAL A 120 -50.93 -41.98 19.27
C VAL A 120 -49.69 -42.01 20.16
N ARG A 121 -49.49 -43.07 20.94
CA ARG A 121 -48.30 -43.22 21.79
C ARG A 121 -47.00 -43.23 20.99
N LEU A 122 -46.99 -43.87 19.82
CA LEU A 122 -45.81 -43.87 18.94
C LEU A 122 -45.46 -42.44 18.50
N VAL A 123 -46.44 -41.70 18.00
CA VAL A 123 -46.25 -40.30 17.56
C VAL A 123 -45.86 -39.39 18.72
N GLU A 124 -46.43 -39.60 19.90
CA GLU A 124 -46.06 -38.85 21.11
C GLU A 124 -44.60 -39.09 21.49
N GLN A 125 -44.13 -40.34 21.43
CA GLN A 125 -42.72 -40.67 21.67
C GLN A 125 -41.80 -40.06 20.60
N GLU A 126 -42.18 -40.08 19.33
CA GLU A 126 -41.42 -39.42 18.26
C GLU A 126 -41.33 -37.92 18.47
N LYS A 127 -42.44 -37.27 18.85
CA LYS A 127 -42.48 -35.85 19.19
C LYS A 127 -41.54 -35.53 20.35
N GLN A 128 -41.55 -36.33 21.42
CA GLN A 128 -40.65 -36.14 22.57
C GLN A 128 -39.18 -36.30 22.17
N LYS A 129 -38.86 -37.29 21.31
CA LYS A 129 -37.50 -37.47 20.78
C LYS A 129 -37.03 -36.27 19.94
N LEU A 130 -37.94 -35.63 19.19
CA LEU A 130 -37.62 -34.46 18.37
C LEU A 130 -37.52 -33.15 19.16
N GLU A 131 -38.06 -33.10 20.38
CA GLU A 131 -38.06 -31.90 21.20
C GLU A 131 -36.63 -31.47 21.60
N GLN A 132 -35.77 -32.42 21.97
CA GLN A 132 -34.39 -32.10 22.33
C GLN A 132 -33.58 -31.53 21.15
N PRO A 133 -33.51 -32.17 19.97
CA PRO A 133 -32.88 -31.59 18.78
C PRO A 133 -33.44 -30.22 18.39
N MET A 134 -34.76 -30.02 18.54
CA MET A 134 -35.39 -28.72 18.28
C MET A 134 -34.86 -27.65 19.24
N ARG A 135 -34.80 -27.96 20.55
CA ARG A 135 -34.29 -27.04 21.57
C ARG A 135 -32.82 -26.71 21.33
N GLU A 136 -31.99 -27.70 21.01
CA GLU A 136 -30.57 -27.51 20.68
C GLU A 136 -30.38 -26.61 19.44
N ALA A 137 -31.17 -26.82 18.38
CA ALA A 137 -31.12 -25.99 17.18
C ALA A 137 -31.54 -24.53 17.47
N VAL A 138 -32.59 -24.33 18.27
CA VAL A 138 -33.03 -22.99 18.69
C VAL A 138 -31.96 -22.31 19.56
N GLU A 139 -31.34 -23.04 20.48
CA GLU A 139 -30.27 -22.53 21.33
C GLU A 139 -29.05 -22.10 20.50
N GLN A 140 -28.62 -22.93 19.53
CA GLN A 140 -27.56 -22.57 18.60
C GLN A 140 -27.91 -21.30 17.82
N MET A 141 -29.14 -21.18 17.31
CA MET A 141 -29.58 -19.98 16.58
C MET A 141 -29.58 -18.72 17.46
N ASN A 142 -29.96 -18.85 18.74
CA ASN A 142 -29.90 -17.75 19.70
C ASN A 142 -28.45 -17.36 20.03
N LEU A 143 -27.57 -18.35 20.18
CA LEU A 143 -26.14 -18.13 20.43
C LEU A 143 -25.47 -17.44 19.23
N THR A 144 -25.74 -17.89 18.00
CA THR A 144 -25.21 -17.26 16.78
C THR A 144 -25.73 -15.83 16.63
N ASN A 145 -27.02 -15.59 16.88
CA ASN A 145 -27.58 -14.24 16.90
C ASN A 145 -26.88 -13.33 17.93
N THR A 146 -26.61 -13.84 19.13
CA THR A 146 -25.92 -13.10 20.18
C THR A 146 -24.47 -12.80 19.78
N ALA A 147 -23.76 -13.78 19.23
CA ALA A 147 -22.40 -13.61 18.72
C ALA A 147 -22.35 -12.58 17.57
N LEU A 148 -23.30 -12.63 16.63
CA LEU A 148 -23.40 -11.67 15.54
C LEU A 148 -23.68 -10.26 16.03
N ARG A 149 -24.61 -10.08 16.99
CA ARG A 149 -24.88 -8.78 17.61
C ARG A 149 -23.64 -8.23 18.32
N THR A 150 -22.92 -9.09 19.05
CA THR A 150 -21.70 -8.70 19.76
C THR A 150 -20.59 -8.31 18.78
N ARG A 151 -20.43 -9.07 17.70
CA ARG A 151 -19.50 -8.74 16.61
C ARG A 151 -19.88 -7.44 15.92
N ASN A 152 -21.16 -7.21 15.65
CA ASN A 152 -21.63 -5.96 15.07
C ASN A 152 -21.31 -4.76 15.98
N MET A 153 -21.57 -4.89 17.29
CA MET A 153 -21.24 -3.85 18.27
C MET A 153 -19.73 -3.56 18.31
N LEU A 154 -18.90 -4.60 18.24
CA LEU A 154 -17.44 -4.44 18.17
C LEU A 154 -17.02 -3.70 16.89
N LEU A 155 -17.58 -4.07 15.74
CA LEU A 155 -17.30 -3.39 14.47
C LEU A 155 -17.74 -1.93 14.51
N GLN A 156 -18.91 -1.63 15.08
CA GLN A 156 -19.38 -0.25 15.25
C GLN A 156 -18.45 0.56 16.16
N LYS A 157 -17.94 -0.05 17.23
CA LYS A 157 -16.91 0.58 18.07
C LYS A 157 -15.65 0.90 17.25
N TYR A 158 -15.14 -0.03 16.45
CA TYR A 158 -13.95 0.22 15.62
C TYR A 158 -14.19 1.30 14.56
N ILE A 159 -15.36 1.32 13.94
CA ILE A 159 -15.75 2.38 13.01
C ILE A 159 -15.73 3.73 13.73
N HIS A 160 -16.33 3.81 14.92
CA HIS A 160 -16.35 5.04 15.72
C HIS A 160 -14.93 5.51 16.11
N GLU A 161 -14.08 4.61 16.60
CA GLU A 161 -12.69 4.93 16.97
C GLU A 161 -11.88 5.40 15.75
N THR A 162 -12.05 4.73 14.62
CA THR A 162 -11.38 5.11 13.36
C THR A 162 -11.85 6.47 12.87
N ASN A 163 -13.16 6.74 12.90
CA ASN A 163 -13.71 8.05 12.53
C ASN A 163 -13.20 9.17 13.44
N LYS A 164 -13.03 8.90 14.74
CA LYS A 164 -12.44 9.87 15.67
C LYS A 164 -10.98 10.18 15.30
N ILE A 165 -10.20 9.17 14.91
CA ILE A 165 -8.83 9.36 14.43
C ILE A 165 -8.83 10.18 13.13
N ILE A 166 -9.70 9.85 12.18
CA ILE A 166 -9.86 10.60 10.93
C ILE A 166 -10.17 12.06 11.24
N GLU A 167 -11.14 12.35 12.12
CA GLU A 167 -11.50 13.72 12.49
C GLU A 167 -10.31 14.49 13.10
N THR A 168 -9.50 13.83 13.96
CA THR A 168 -8.29 14.46 14.49
C THR A 168 -7.25 14.74 13.40
N LYS A 169 -7.07 13.83 12.44
CA LYS A 169 -6.11 13.99 11.34
C LYS A 169 -6.58 15.01 10.31
N GLU A 170 -7.88 15.11 10.07
CA GLU A 170 -8.48 16.15 9.24
C GLU A 170 -8.23 17.54 9.84
N LYS A 171 -8.42 17.70 11.16
CA LYS A 171 -8.06 18.95 11.86
C LYS A 171 -6.58 19.29 11.74
N GLU A 172 -5.67 18.33 11.97
CA GLU A 172 -4.23 18.54 11.77
C GLU A 172 -3.87 18.90 10.32
N MET A 173 -4.54 18.29 9.35
CA MET A 173 -4.36 18.59 7.93
C MET A 173 -4.83 20.01 7.61
N GLU A 174 -5.97 20.44 8.16
CA GLU A 174 -6.53 21.77 7.96
C GLU A 174 -5.62 22.85 8.57
N GLU A 175 -5.14 22.65 9.81
CA GLU A 175 -4.12 23.51 10.42
C GLU A 175 -2.82 23.57 9.60
N SER A 176 -2.40 22.44 9.02
CA SER A 176 -1.20 22.40 8.18
C SER A 176 -1.42 23.14 6.85
N LYS A 177 -2.60 23.02 6.24
CA LYS A 177 -2.98 23.78 5.04
C LYS A 177 -3.01 25.28 5.33
N GLU A 178 -3.55 25.70 6.48
CA GLU A 178 -3.51 27.11 6.90
C GLU A 178 -2.09 27.62 7.06
N LYS A 179 -1.22 26.86 7.76
CA LYS A 179 0.21 27.20 7.90
C LYS A 179 0.91 27.29 6.54
N LEU A 180 0.59 26.38 5.62
CA LEU A 180 1.17 26.36 4.27
C LEU A 180 0.71 27.58 3.45
N SER A 181 -0.57 27.95 3.53
CA SER A 181 -1.11 29.19 2.95
C SER A 181 -0.39 30.43 3.49
N GLN A 182 -0.15 30.51 4.80
CA GLN A 182 0.61 31.63 5.39
C GLN A 182 2.07 31.67 4.92
N ILE A 183 2.70 30.50 4.73
CA ILE A 183 4.07 30.41 4.20
C ILE A 183 4.09 30.84 2.74
N ASP A 184 3.13 30.39 1.92
CA ASP A 184 3.02 30.77 0.51
C ASP A 184 2.82 32.29 0.35
N GLU A 185 1.98 32.90 1.19
CA GLU A 185 1.83 34.36 1.24
C GLU A 185 3.16 35.06 1.57
N LYS A 186 3.90 34.57 2.57
CA LYS A 186 5.23 35.10 2.93
C LYS A 186 6.24 34.91 1.81
N LEU A 187 6.23 33.76 1.13
CA LEU A 187 7.09 33.45 0.01
C LEU A 187 6.79 34.36 -1.19
N ASN A 188 5.52 34.65 -1.46
CA ASN A 188 5.12 35.57 -2.52
C ASN A 188 5.61 36.99 -2.22
N LYS A 189 5.43 37.48 -0.98
CA LYS A 189 6.00 38.77 -0.55
C LYS A 189 7.53 38.81 -0.69
N LEU A 190 8.22 37.77 -0.25
CA LEU A 190 9.67 37.65 -0.40
C LEU A 190 10.11 37.60 -1.87
N LYS A 191 9.34 36.95 -2.75
CA LYS A 191 9.60 36.94 -4.20
C LYS A 191 9.45 38.33 -4.80
N GLU A 192 8.41 39.07 -4.41
CA GLU A 192 8.22 40.47 -4.82
C GLU A 192 9.40 41.34 -4.33
N GLU A 193 9.76 41.25 -3.05
CA GLU A 193 10.93 41.97 -2.51
C GLU A 193 12.24 41.57 -3.19
N LEU A 194 12.41 40.28 -3.52
CA LEU A 194 13.58 39.80 -4.25
C LEU A 194 13.61 40.36 -5.66
N GLN A 195 12.48 40.39 -6.37
CA GLN A 195 12.39 40.99 -7.69
C GLN A 195 12.73 42.48 -7.65
N GLU A 196 12.19 43.23 -6.67
CA GLU A 196 12.53 44.64 -6.45
C GLU A 196 14.01 44.82 -6.17
N LYS A 197 14.59 44.07 -5.22
CA LYS A 197 16.02 44.15 -4.90
C LYS A 197 16.90 43.73 -6.08
N THR A 198 16.49 42.75 -6.87
CA THR A 198 17.22 42.33 -8.07
C THR A 198 17.16 43.41 -9.15
N ALA A 199 16.03 44.11 -9.30
CA ALA A 199 15.91 45.26 -10.19
C ALA A 199 16.80 46.43 -9.72
N ILE A 200 16.82 46.72 -8.41
CA ILE A 200 17.70 47.72 -7.81
C ILE A 200 19.16 47.34 -8.01
N LEU A 201 19.54 46.08 -7.78
CA LEU A 201 20.89 45.57 -8.02
C LEU A 201 21.28 45.68 -9.48
N LYS A 202 20.41 45.29 -10.44
CA LYS A 202 20.67 45.47 -11.88
C LYS A 202 20.87 46.94 -12.25
N ASN A 203 20.05 47.84 -11.71
CA ASN A 203 20.21 49.28 -11.93
C ASN A 203 21.50 49.80 -11.29
N GLY A 204 21.85 49.30 -10.10
CA GLY A 204 23.08 49.61 -9.39
C GLY A 204 24.33 49.12 -10.11
N THR A 205 24.34 47.88 -10.61
CA THR A 205 25.44 47.32 -11.40
C THR A 205 25.57 48.03 -12.73
N GLN A 206 24.47 48.37 -13.42
CA GLN A 206 24.55 49.20 -14.63
C GLN A 206 25.16 50.58 -14.37
N LYS A 207 24.79 51.24 -13.25
CA LYS A 207 25.41 52.51 -12.84
C LYS A 207 26.88 52.33 -12.48
N TYR A 208 27.21 51.28 -11.74
CA TYR A 208 28.58 50.94 -11.35
C TYR A 208 29.44 50.63 -12.57
N ASP A 209 28.94 49.88 -13.55
CA ASP A 209 29.64 49.55 -14.80
C ASP A 209 29.85 50.80 -15.65
N LYS A 210 28.88 51.74 -15.69
CA LYS A 210 29.08 53.05 -16.33
C LYS A 210 30.19 53.84 -15.64
N LEU A 211 30.12 53.99 -14.32
CA LEU A 211 31.15 54.67 -13.53
C LEU A 211 32.51 53.98 -13.64
N ARG A 212 32.53 52.65 -13.74
CA ARG A 212 33.75 51.86 -13.94
C ARG A 212 34.35 52.13 -15.32
N LYS A 213 33.53 52.15 -16.38
CA LYS A 213 33.99 52.54 -17.73
C LYS A 213 34.52 53.96 -17.74
N GLU A 214 33.83 54.91 -17.11
CA GLU A 214 34.32 56.28 -16.95
C GLU A 214 35.64 56.33 -16.16
N LYS A 215 35.76 55.54 -15.09
CA LYS A 215 37.00 55.42 -14.32
C LYS A 215 38.13 54.80 -15.14
N GLU A 216 37.86 53.77 -15.93
CA GLU A 216 38.84 53.12 -16.82
C GLU A 216 39.26 54.09 -17.93
N GLU A 217 38.33 54.85 -18.54
CA GLU A 217 38.63 55.92 -19.49
C GLU A 217 39.48 57.04 -18.87
N ILE A 218 39.13 57.47 -17.66
CA ILE A 218 39.92 58.47 -16.92
C ILE A 218 41.30 57.89 -16.58
N ALA A 219 41.39 56.62 -16.18
CA ALA A 219 42.64 55.95 -15.89
C ALA A 219 43.51 55.79 -17.14
N GLU A 220 42.93 55.48 -18.30
CA GLU A 220 43.62 55.45 -19.59
C GLU A 220 44.08 56.85 -20.00
N LYS A 221 43.24 57.88 -19.87
CA LYS A 221 43.62 59.28 -20.09
C LYS A 221 44.77 59.69 -19.17
N LEU A 222 44.73 59.28 -17.90
CA LEU A 222 45.74 59.59 -16.89
C LEU A 222 47.02 58.79 -17.12
N GLN A 223 46.94 57.54 -17.58
CA GLN A 223 48.10 56.73 -17.98
C GLN A 223 48.73 57.25 -19.28
N GLY A 224 47.92 57.70 -20.24
CA GLY A 224 48.36 58.42 -21.43
C GLY A 224 49.06 59.73 -21.07
N CYS A 225 48.50 60.49 -20.13
CA CYS A 225 49.12 61.72 -19.62
C CYS A 225 50.42 61.43 -18.85
N LYS A 226 50.48 60.35 -18.05
CA LYS A 226 51.71 59.86 -17.40
C LYS A 226 52.77 59.44 -18.42
N LYS A 227 52.39 58.73 -19.49
CA LYS A 227 53.32 58.37 -20.59
C LYS A 227 53.88 59.62 -21.27
N LYS A 228 53.04 60.62 -21.54
CA LYS A 228 53.48 61.93 -22.06
C LYS A 228 54.41 62.64 -21.09
N MET A 229 54.11 62.61 -19.79
CA MET A 229 54.96 63.23 -18.76
C MET A 229 56.31 62.52 -18.62
N VAL A 230 56.35 61.19 -18.70
CA VAL A 230 57.61 60.41 -18.70
C VAL A 230 58.46 60.70 -19.93
N SER A 231 57.85 60.87 -21.11
CA SER A 231 58.54 61.32 -22.32
C SER A 231 59.13 62.73 -22.15
N VAL A 232 58.35 63.70 -21.64
CA VAL A 232 58.84 65.06 -21.40
C VAL A 232 59.97 65.06 -20.36
N VAL A 233 59.90 64.24 -19.31
CA VAL A 233 60.97 64.09 -18.31
C VAL A 233 62.20 63.42 -18.93
N ALA A 234 62.03 62.40 -19.78
CA ALA A 234 63.14 61.78 -20.51
C ALA A 234 63.84 62.79 -21.44
N ASP A 235 63.08 63.58 -22.20
CA ASP A 235 63.60 64.64 -23.07
C ASP A 235 64.29 65.76 -22.28
N THR A 236 63.78 66.08 -21.08
CA THR A 236 64.38 67.04 -20.15
C THR A 236 65.69 66.52 -19.55
N THR A 237 65.75 65.23 -19.17
CA THR A 237 66.98 64.61 -18.65
C THR A 237 68.05 64.45 -19.72
N GLN A 238 67.67 64.14 -20.98
CA GLN A 238 68.60 64.09 -22.10
C GLN A 238 69.11 65.49 -22.49
N SER A 239 68.26 66.52 -22.41
CA SER A 239 68.69 67.92 -22.53
C SER A 239 69.63 68.35 -21.40
N ASN A 240 69.38 67.94 -20.15
CA ASN A 240 70.28 68.21 -19.01
C ASN A 240 71.62 67.47 -19.10
N LYS A 241 71.66 66.25 -19.65
CA LYS A 241 72.92 65.54 -19.94
C LYS A 241 73.73 66.25 -21.04
N LYS A 242 73.07 66.77 -22.08
CA LYS A 242 73.72 67.60 -23.11
C LYS A 242 74.27 68.91 -22.51
N LYS A 243 73.55 69.52 -21.56
CA LYS A 243 74.00 70.72 -20.84
C LYS A 243 75.27 70.47 -20.00
N LYS A 244 75.34 69.37 -19.25
CA LYS A 244 76.53 69.00 -18.45
C LYS A 244 77.79 68.74 -19.30
N ASN A 245 77.64 68.14 -20.48
CA ASN A 245 78.76 67.93 -21.39
C ASN A 245 79.26 69.25 -22.01
N LEU A 246 78.37 70.23 -22.22
CA LEU A 246 78.74 71.58 -22.67
C LEU A 246 79.45 72.38 -21.57
N GLU A 247 79.08 72.22 -20.30
CA GLU A 247 79.76 72.84 -19.15
C GLU A 247 81.19 72.29 -18.97
N GLN A 248 81.42 70.99 -19.14
CA GLN A 248 82.77 70.40 -19.09
C GLN A 248 83.68 70.87 -20.24
N LEU A 249 83.12 71.13 -21.43
CA LEU A 249 83.87 71.70 -22.54
C LEU A 249 84.25 73.17 -22.30
N LEU A 250 83.41 73.90 -21.56
CA LEU A 250 83.62 75.31 -21.22
C LEU A 250 84.73 75.50 -20.16
N GLU A 251 84.89 74.55 -19.24
CA GLU A 251 85.96 74.54 -18.22
C GLU A 251 87.34 74.25 -18.85
N GLN A 252 87.39 73.36 -19.85
CA GLN A 252 88.62 73.01 -20.58
C GLN A 252 89.12 74.15 -21.48
N GLU A 253 88.22 74.96 -22.05
CA GLU A 253 88.59 76.15 -22.85
C GLU A 253 88.96 77.36 -21.98
N LYS A 254 88.45 77.47 -20.74
CA LYS A 254 88.91 78.49 -19.77
C LYS A 254 90.32 78.24 -19.23
N GLY A 255 90.75 76.98 -19.13
CA GLY A 255 92.14 76.64 -18.74
C GLY A 255 93.18 77.04 -19.79
N LYS A 256 92.86 76.93 -21.08
CA LYS A 256 93.79 77.29 -22.18
C LYS A 256 93.93 78.79 -22.41
N LEU A 257 92.99 79.61 -21.93
CA LEU A 257 93.04 81.07 -22.04
C LEU A 257 93.95 81.72 -20.98
N ILE A 258 94.07 81.11 -19.79
CA ILE A 258 94.87 81.62 -18.67
C ILE A 258 96.38 81.34 -18.87
N ASP A 259 96.73 80.30 -19.62
CA ASP A 259 98.14 79.96 -19.94
C ASP A 259 98.77 80.84 -21.04
N LEU A 260 97.97 81.60 -21.80
CA LEU A 260 98.44 82.43 -22.92
C LEU A 260 98.55 83.94 -22.61
N GLU A 261 98.05 84.41 -21.46
CA GLU A 261 98.10 85.84 -21.05
C GLU A 261 99.21 86.18 -20.04
N LEU A 262 100.02 85.21 -19.58
CA LEU A 262 101.07 85.40 -18.54
C LEU A 262 102.52 85.36 -19.08
N ILE A 263 102.68 85.56 -20.38
CA ILE A 263 103.95 85.44 -21.13
C ILE A 263 104.79 86.75 -21.21
N PRO A 264 104.25 87.99 -21.09
CA PRO A 264 105.08 89.20 -21.15
C PRO A 264 105.77 89.61 -19.83
N ASP A 265 105.23 89.25 -18.66
CA ASP A 265 105.71 89.77 -17.35
C ASP A 265 106.75 88.89 -16.64
N LYS A 266 106.95 87.64 -17.09
CA LYS A 266 108.01 86.75 -16.57
C LYS A 266 109.38 87.04 -17.20
N ASN A 267 109.42 87.54 -18.44
CA ASN A 267 110.66 87.79 -19.18
C ASN A 267 111.46 89.04 -18.74
N ASN A 268 110.87 89.99 -17.99
CA ASN A 268 111.58 91.19 -17.53
C ASN A 268 112.16 91.08 -16.11
N ARG A 269 111.73 90.11 -15.30
CA ARG A 269 112.31 89.87 -13.95
C ARG A 269 113.39 88.81 -13.95
N GLU A 270 113.33 87.82 -14.83
CA GLU A 270 114.34 86.75 -14.90
C GLU A 270 115.64 87.17 -15.60
N ILE A 271 115.65 88.22 -16.44
CA ILE A 271 116.88 88.75 -17.05
C ILE A 271 117.77 89.50 -16.03
N HIS A 272 117.18 90.08 -14.97
CA HIS A 272 117.97 90.83 -13.98
C HIS A 272 118.49 89.97 -12.81
N GLU A 273 117.85 88.82 -12.52
CA GLU A 273 118.32 87.87 -11.50
C GLU A 273 119.27 86.80 -12.08
N CYS A 274 119.12 86.43 -13.37
CA CYS A 274 120.00 85.44 -14.00
C CYS A 274 121.40 85.97 -14.35
N GLU A 275 121.61 87.28 -14.55
CA GLU A 275 122.97 87.84 -14.71
C GLU A 275 123.80 87.81 -13.41
N LYS A 276 123.15 87.78 -12.23
CA LYS A 276 123.82 87.57 -10.94
C LYS A 276 124.05 86.10 -10.60
N LEU A 277 123.24 85.18 -11.13
CA LEU A 277 123.38 83.74 -10.91
C LEU A 277 124.28 83.04 -11.96
N LEU A 278 124.56 83.67 -13.10
CA LEU A 278 125.52 83.23 -14.12
C LEU A 278 126.98 83.23 -13.64
N VAL A 279 127.34 84.06 -12.65
CA VAL A 279 128.69 84.11 -12.08
C VAL A 279 128.88 83.02 -11.02
N LYS A 280 127.84 82.66 -10.24
CA LYS A 280 127.93 81.59 -9.22
C LYS A 280 127.84 80.17 -9.80
N HIS A 281 127.06 79.95 -10.87
CA HIS A 281 126.88 78.60 -11.42
C HIS A 281 127.90 78.22 -12.52
N LYS A 282 128.78 79.13 -12.96
CA LYS A 282 129.96 78.79 -13.78
C LYS A 282 131.08 78.11 -13.00
N GLU A 283 131.12 78.26 -11.67
CA GLU A 283 132.09 77.54 -10.82
C GLU A 283 131.59 76.16 -10.37
N SER A 284 130.28 75.94 -10.25
CA SER A 284 129.72 74.64 -9.83
C SER A 284 129.45 73.66 -10.98
N LYS A 285 129.49 74.10 -12.24
CA LYS A 285 129.29 73.24 -13.43
C LYS A 285 130.55 72.43 -13.80
N LYS A 286 131.74 72.82 -13.33
CA LYS A 286 133.01 72.12 -13.64
C LYS A 286 133.27 70.89 -12.77
N GLN A 287 132.50 70.68 -11.70
CA GLN A 287 132.69 69.58 -10.74
C GLN A 287 131.63 68.46 -10.81
N ALA A 288 130.53 68.65 -11.56
CA ALA A 288 129.42 67.67 -11.62
C ALA A 288 129.19 67.05 -13.01
N GLU A 289 129.96 67.45 -14.04
CA GLU A 289 129.93 66.84 -15.38
C GLU A 289 130.91 65.63 -15.53
N GLU A 290 131.68 65.27 -14.51
CA GLU A 290 132.59 64.11 -14.53
C GLU A 290 132.05 62.84 -13.84
N GLU A 291 130.95 62.88 -13.07
CA GLU A 291 130.49 61.73 -12.25
C GLU A 291 129.18 61.05 -12.68
N LEU A 292 128.49 61.50 -13.73
CA LEU A 292 127.24 60.86 -14.19
C LEU A 292 127.26 60.38 -15.64
N GLN A 293 128.42 59.94 -16.12
CA GLN A 293 128.58 59.15 -17.35
C GLN A 293 128.57 57.63 -17.07
N THR A 294 128.23 57.22 -15.84
CA THR A 294 128.47 55.86 -15.31
C THR A 294 127.22 55.03 -15.01
N VAL A 295 125.98 55.53 -15.17
CA VAL A 295 124.76 54.73 -14.87
C VAL A 295 123.70 54.85 -15.94
N MET A 296 124.02 54.35 -17.14
CA MET A 296 123.10 54.22 -18.27
C MET A 296 123.12 52.80 -18.89
N ALA A 297 122.94 51.73 -18.08
CA ALA A 297 122.85 50.35 -18.58
C ALA A 297 122.01 49.40 -17.68
N GLY A 298 120.75 49.77 -17.42
CA GLY A 298 119.90 49.12 -16.40
C GLY A 298 118.84 48.16 -16.91
N VAL A 299 117.69 48.64 -17.43
CA VAL A 299 116.52 47.76 -17.56
C VAL A 299 115.67 48.09 -18.76
N ARG A 300 115.87 47.29 -19.82
CA ARG A 300 115.03 47.18 -21.02
C ARG A 300 114.82 45.68 -21.27
N SER A 301 114.00 44.97 -20.45
CA SER A 301 113.79 43.51 -20.65
C SER A 301 112.58 42.81 -19.99
N LYS A 302 111.41 43.44 -19.71
CA LYS A 302 110.24 42.70 -19.18
C LYS A 302 108.84 43.18 -19.62
N THR A 303 108.58 43.31 -20.93
CA THR A 303 107.19 43.51 -21.39
C THR A 303 106.88 42.90 -22.76
N GLN A 304 107.17 41.61 -22.95
CA GLN A 304 106.87 40.87 -24.19
C GLN A 304 106.02 39.60 -23.98
N GLY A 305 105.49 39.34 -22.78
CA GLY A 305 104.76 38.10 -22.45
C GLY A 305 103.22 38.18 -22.41
N LEU A 306 102.62 39.37 -22.55
CA LEU A 306 101.18 39.57 -22.34
C LEU A 306 100.35 39.62 -23.64
N GLN A 307 100.97 39.50 -24.82
CA GLN A 307 100.29 39.62 -26.11
C GLN A 307 99.77 38.27 -26.67
N GLU A 308 100.23 37.11 -26.17
CA GLU A 308 99.88 35.79 -26.72
C GLU A 308 98.68 35.08 -26.06
N THR A 309 98.20 35.56 -24.91
CA THR A 309 97.07 34.95 -24.18
C THR A 309 95.69 35.37 -24.71
N LYS A 310 95.62 36.44 -25.49
CA LYS A 310 94.37 37.02 -26.00
C LYS A 310 93.76 36.23 -27.16
N ASP A 311 94.57 35.66 -28.05
CA ASP A 311 94.07 35.06 -29.30
C ASP A 311 93.51 33.63 -29.13
N LYS A 312 93.88 32.91 -28.06
CA LYS A 312 93.40 31.53 -27.82
C LYS A 312 91.98 31.45 -27.24
N LEU A 313 91.48 32.50 -26.60
CA LEU A 313 90.15 32.52 -25.98
C LEU A 313 89.03 32.87 -26.97
N GLN A 314 89.36 33.50 -28.09
CA GLN A 314 88.36 33.94 -29.09
C GLN A 314 87.90 32.81 -30.02
N ALA A 315 88.71 31.76 -30.21
CA ALA A 315 88.36 30.59 -31.04
C ALA A 315 87.32 29.65 -30.37
N LYS A 316 87.34 29.49 -29.04
CA LYS A 316 86.42 28.58 -28.32
C LYS A 316 84.96 29.07 -28.26
N LEU A 317 84.71 30.36 -28.53
CA LEU A 317 83.38 30.97 -28.40
C LEU A 317 82.50 30.81 -29.66
N MET A 318 83.09 30.48 -30.82
CA MET A 318 82.33 30.25 -32.07
C MET A 318 81.77 28.83 -32.18
N ASP A 319 82.44 27.81 -31.62
CA ASP A 319 82.00 26.41 -31.75
C ASP A 319 80.78 26.07 -30.86
N LEU A 320 80.69 26.67 -29.66
CA LEU A 320 79.57 26.47 -28.74
C LEU A 320 78.24 27.06 -29.24
N LYS A 321 78.27 28.04 -30.16
CA LYS A 321 77.06 28.68 -30.70
C LYS A 321 76.34 27.82 -31.76
N LYS A 322 77.07 27.01 -32.51
CA LYS A 322 76.49 26.11 -33.53
C LYS A 322 75.69 24.95 -32.91
N ILE A 323 76.18 24.39 -31.80
CA ILE A 323 75.53 23.25 -31.11
C ILE A 323 74.16 23.65 -30.51
N VAL A 324 74.00 24.90 -30.06
CA VAL A 324 72.75 25.39 -29.46
C VAL A 324 71.67 25.65 -30.51
N ASP A 325 72.05 26.06 -31.72
CA ASP A 325 71.09 26.35 -32.81
C ASP A 325 70.58 25.08 -33.52
N GLU A 326 71.35 23.97 -33.50
CA GLU A 326 70.93 22.67 -34.03
C GLU A 326 69.96 21.94 -33.10
N ALA A 327 70.22 21.91 -31.78
CA ALA A 327 69.33 21.29 -30.79
C ALA A 327 67.94 21.96 -30.72
N ASN A 328 67.87 23.28 -30.96
CA ASN A 328 66.60 24.03 -30.96
C ASN A 328 65.73 23.75 -32.20
N LYS A 329 66.32 23.29 -33.31
CA LYS A 329 65.56 22.91 -34.52
C LYS A 329 64.93 21.53 -34.37
N GLU A 330 65.64 20.55 -33.80
CA GLU A 330 65.10 19.21 -33.54
C GLU A 330 63.96 19.20 -32.50
N TYR A 331 64.06 20.02 -31.45
CA TYR A 331 63.00 20.15 -30.44
C TYR A 331 61.67 20.69 -31.02
N LYS A 332 61.73 21.65 -31.95
CA LYS A 332 60.52 22.22 -32.57
C LYS A 332 59.84 21.27 -33.56
N LEU A 333 60.61 20.43 -34.24
CA LEU A 333 60.07 19.44 -35.18
C LEU A 333 59.32 18.32 -34.43
N THR A 334 59.93 17.81 -33.35
CA THR A 334 59.34 16.77 -32.49
C THR A 334 58.10 17.25 -31.71
N ASP A 335 58.04 18.50 -31.24
CA ASP A 335 56.82 19.07 -30.61
C ASP A 335 55.65 19.18 -31.60
N SER A 336 55.94 19.50 -32.87
CA SER A 336 54.92 19.57 -33.92
C SER A 336 54.40 18.20 -34.34
N GLU A 337 55.25 17.16 -34.36
CA GLU A 337 54.83 15.78 -34.64
C GLU A 337 53.97 15.22 -33.50
N LEU A 338 54.34 15.46 -32.22
CA LEU A 338 53.58 15.01 -31.05
C LEU A 338 52.15 15.58 -31.01
N LYS A 339 51.99 16.86 -31.39
CA LYS A 339 50.66 17.51 -31.49
C LYS A 339 49.77 16.91 -32.57
N ILE A 340 50.35 16.47 -33.69
CA ILE A 340 49.58 15.83 -34.77
C ILE A 340 49.09 14.46 -34.30
N TYR A 341 49.96 13.66 -33.66
CA TYR A 341 49.61 12.34 -33.12
C TYR A 341 48.53 12.40 -32.03
N LEU A 342 48.61 13.35 -31.10
CA LEU A 342 47.59 13.56 -30.06
C LEU A 342 46.23 13.98 -30.65
N SER A 343 46.22 14.77 -31.74
CA SER A 343 44.98 15.15 -32.43
C SER A 343 44.33 13.99 -33.20
N THR A 344 45.15 13.06 -33.73
CA THR A 344 44.64 11.83 -34.37
C THR A 344 44.13 10.82 -33.36
N GLU A 345 44.77 10.70 -32.20
CA GLU A 345 44.31 9.84 -31.11
C GLU A 345 42.95 10.31 -30.54
N GLN A 346 42.78 11.62 -30.32
CA GLN A 346 41.49 12.18 -29.88
C GLN A 346 40.37 11.99 -30.92
N LYS A 347 40.67 12.16 -32.22
CA LYS A 347 39.68 11.96 -33.30
C LYS A 347 39.27 10.49 -33.48
N GLU A 348 40.20 9.55 -33.32
CA GLU A 348 39.89 8.12 -33.41
C GLU A 348 39.20 7.60 -32.12
N ALA A 349 39.54 8.14 -30.95
CA ALA A 349 38.83 7.86 -29.70
C ALA A 349 37.37 8.33 -29.75
N GLU A 350 37.10 9.55 -30.24
CA GLU A 350 35.73 10.05 -30.45
C GLU A 350 34.94 9.25 -31.49
N LYS A 351 35.60 8.75 -32.55
CA LYS A 351 34.95 7.86 -33.55
C LYS A 351 34.62 6.49 -32.95
N LEU A 352 35.51 5.94 -32.12
CA LEU A 352 35.32 4.64 -31.48
C LEU A 352 34.24 4.71 -30.39
N GLU A 353 34.12 5.84 -29.68
CA GLU A 353 33.05 6.12 -28.72
C GLU A 353 31.70 6.26 -29.44
N LYS A 354 31.63 7.03 -30.54
CA LYS A 354 30.42 7.14 -31.38
C LYS A 354 30.01 5.81 -32.02
N MET A 355 30.96 4.98 -32.43
CA MET A 355 30.67 3.64 -32.95
C MET A 355 30.21 2.66 -31.86
N LYS A 356 30.70 2.80 -30.62
CA LYS A 356 30.20 2.06 -29.45
C LYS A 356 28.78 2.49 -29.07
N GLU A 357 28.49 3.79 -29.04
CA GLU A 357 27.14 4.31 -28.81
C GLU A 357 26.16 3.89 -29.91
N ALA A 358 26.60 3.86 -31.17
CA ALA A 358 25.81 3.37 -32.30
C ALA A 358 25.57 1.85 -32.24
N TYR A 359 26.57 1.07 -31.80
CA TYR A 359 26.46 -0.37 -31.60
C TYR A 359 25.57 -0.73 -30.39
N GLU A 360 25.64 0.03 -29.29
CA GLU A 360 24.78 -0.13 -28.12
C GLU A 360 23.32 0.27 -28.40
N LYS A 361 23.09 1.32 -29.21
CA LYS A 361 21.76 1.63 -29.74
C LYS A 361 21.25 0.52 -30.66
N ALA A 362 22.05 0.06 -31.62
CA ALA A 362 21.67 -1.00 -32.55
C ALA A 362 21.44 -2.36 -31.85
N THR A 363 22.14 -2.66 -30.74
CA THR A 363 21.90 -3.86 -29.94
C THR A 363 20.67 -3.74 -29.03
N LYS A 364 20.36 -2.55 -28.49
CA LYS A 364 19.09 -2.29 -27.78
C LYS A 364 17.89 -2.34 -28.72
N ASP A 365 17.97 -1.74 -29.91
CA ASP A 365 16.91 -1.80 -30.93
C ASP A 365 16.68 -3.25 -31.44
N LEU A 366 17.74 -4.08 -31.43
CA LEU A 366 17.65 -5.49 -31.86
C LEU A 366 17.17 -6.42 -30.72
N GLN A 367 17.40 -6.07 -29.45
CA GLN A 367 16.78 -6.73 -28.30
C GLN A 367 15.29 -6.39 -28.18
N GLU A 368 14.87 -5.16 -28.49
CA GLU A 368 13.45 -4.78 -28.55
C GLU A 368 12.69 -5.45 -29.72
N LYS A 369 13.37 -5.97 -30.76
CA LYS A 369 12.75 -6.66 -31.91
C LYS A 369 12.78 -8.19 -31.86
N LYS A 370 13.35 -8.79 -30.80
CA LYS A 370 13.33 -10.24 -30.59
C LYS A 370 12.56 -10.69 -29.34
N ALA A 371 11.75 -9.81 -28.77
CA ALA A 371 10.52 -10.18 -28.05
C ALA A 371 9.32 -9.82 -28.93
#